data_AF-A0A1Z4F3L4-F1
#
_entry.id   AF-A0A1Z4F3L4-F1
#
_cell.length_a   1.000
_cell.length_b   1.000
_cell.length_c   1.000
_cell.angle_alpha   90.00
_cell.angle_beta   90.00
_cell.angle_gamma   90.00
#
_symmetry.space_group_name_H-M   'P 1'
#
loop_
_entity.id
_entity.type
_entity.pdbx_description
1 polymer ?
#
loop_
_entity_poly.entity_id
_entity_poly.type
_entity_poly.pdbx_seq_one_letter_code
_entity_poly.pdbx_strand_id
1 'polypeptide(L)'
;MRHALRFDEDCAFHCYRALEDIRQRYSDSSDSREASWEKLKSDLGIDREEFRAIEVEAIARRHGERAVSTHEERISWAKWTRKVVETYIARYPSKGYVLPRAST
;
A
#
# COMPACT_ATOMS: atom_id res chain seq x y z
N MET A 1 11.17 -2.83 2.25
CA MET A 1 10.60 -3.03 3.60
C MET A 1 11.58 -2.83 4.76
N ARG A 2 12.86 -3.24 4.68
CA ARG A 2 13.84 -3.09 5.78
C ARG A 2 14.02 -1.65 6.30
N HIS A 3 13.79 -0.64 5.46
CA HIS A 3 13.87 0.78 5.85
C HIS A 3 12.60 1.34 6.50
N ALA A 4 11.43 0.70 6.31
CA ALA A 4 10.15 1.16 6.89
C ALA A 4 10.07 0.96 8.41
N LEU A 5 10.97 0.14 8.98
CA LEU A 5 11.12 -0.05 10.44
C LEU A 5 12.24 0.82 11.03
N ARG A 6 13.01 1.53 10.19
CA ARG A 6 14.18 2.34 10.59
C ARG A 6 13.93 3.84 10.50
N PHE A 7 12.89 4.25 9.79
CA PHE A 7 12.39 5.63 9.70
C PHE A 7 10.89 5.58 9.97
N ASP A 8 10.54 5.78 11.23
CA ASP A 8 9.16 5.94 11.70
C ASP A 8 8.42 7.02 10.90
N GLU A 9 9.05 8.16 10.62
CA GLU A 9 8.41 9.28 9.92
C GLU A 9 8.00 9.00 8.45
N ASP A 10 8.56 7.96 7.80
CA ASP A 10 8.32 7.67 6.38
C ASP A 10 7.46 6.42 6.15
N CYS A 11 6.84 5.89 7.21
CA CYS A 11 6.04 4.66 7.13
C CYS A 11 4.90 4.77 6.11
N ALA A 12 4.08 5.82 6.20
CA ALA A 12 2.97 6.06 5.26
C ALA A 12 3.46 6.20 3.83
N PHE A 13 4.56 6.96 3.63
CA PHE A 13 5.18 7.14 2.33
C PHE A 13 5.60 5.81 1.70
N HIS A 14 6.29 4.94 2.45
CA HIS A 14 6.71 3.63 1.96
C HIS A 14 5.52 2.69 1.71
N CYS A 15 4.50 2.72 2.55
CA CYS A 15 3.28 1.97 2.35
C CYS A 15 2.57 2.38 1.04
N TYR A 16 2.39 3.68 0.85
CA TYR A 16 1.80 4.23 -0.37
C TYR A 16 2.60 3.87 -1.63
N ARG A 17 3.93 3.93 -1.57
CA ARG A 17 4.81 3.53 -2.68
C ARG A 17 4.65 2.06 -3.04
N ALA A 18 4.51 1.16 -2.05
CA ALA A 18 4.29 -0.25 -2.32
C ALA A 18 2.98 -0.49 -3.08
N LEU A 19 1.91 0.21 -2.68
CA LEU A 19 0.61 0.14 -3.36
C LEU A 19 0.67 0.75 -4.77
N GLU A 20 1.41 1.84 -4.93
CA GLU A 20 1.63 2.50 -6.20
C GLU A 20 2.36 1.59 -7.20
N ASP A 21 3.35 0.82 -6.75
CA ASP A 21 4.04 -0.17 -7.59
C ASP A 21 3.09 -1.28 -8.06
N ILE A 22 2.17 -1.75 -7.20
CA ILE A 22 1.13 -2.70 -7.59
C ILE A 22 0.16 -2.05 -8.60
N ARG A 23 -0.29 -0.82 -8.34
CA ARG A 23 -1.19 -0.07 -9.23
C ARG A 23 -0.67 0.03 -10.67
N GLN A 24 0.64 0.12 -10.89
CA GLN A 24 1.20 0.16 -12.26
C GLN A 24 0.80 -1.07 -13.09
N ARG A 25 0.41 -2.18 -12.47
CA ARG A 25 -0.13 -3.37 -13.16
C ARG A 25 -1.58 -3.22 -13.60
N TYR A 26 -2.30 -2.25 -13.05
CA TYR A 26 -3.70 -1.93 -13.33
C TYR A 26 -3.85 -0.69 -14.21
N SER A 27 -2.75 -0.03 -14.59
CA SER A 27 -2.76 1.12 -15.50
C SER A 27 -2.52 0.67 -16.93
N ASP A 28 -3.47 0.95 -17.81
CA ASP A 28 -3.29 0.91 -19.26
C ASP A 28 -2.79 2.27 -19.78
N SER A 29 -2.23 2.31 -20.99
CA SER A 29 -1.65 3.54 -21.57
C SER A 29 -2.64 4.69 -21.76
N SER A 30 -3.94 4.39 -21.78
CA SER A 30 -5.03 5.36 -21.91
C SER A 30 -5.71 5.72 -20.58
N ASP A 31 -5.38 5.03 -19.49
CA ASP A 31 -6.06 5.25 -18.21
C ASP A 31 -5.53 6.48 -17.49
N SER A 32 -6.42 7.21 -16.82
CA SER A 32 -6.00 8.17 -15.81
C SER A 32 -5.44 7.46 -14.57
N ARG A 33 -4.67 8.21 -13.78
CA ARG A 33 -4.15 7.72 -12.50
C ARG A 33 -5.29 7.25 -11.59
N GLU A 34 -6.38 8.02 -11.52
CA GLU A 34 -7.56 7.73 -10.70
C GLU A 34 -8.24 6.44 -11.15
N ALA A 35 -8.40 6.24 -12.46
CA ALA A 35 -9.00 5.02 -13.01
C ALA A 35 -8.22 3.76 -12.60
N SER A 36 -6.89 3.80 -12.70
CA SER A 36 -6.04 2.67 -12.28
C SER A 36 -6.08 2.39 -10.77
N TRP A 37 -6.26 3.43 -9.93
CA TRP A 37 -6.47 3.24 -8.49
C TRP A 37 -7.81 2.59 -8.19
N GLU A 38 -8.88 3.00 -8.87
CA GLU A 38 -10.19 2.38 -8.68
C GLU A 38 -10.21 0.93 -9.18
N LYS A 39 -9.51 0.61 -10.27
CA LYS A 39 -9.30 -0.78 -10.73
C LYS A 39 -8.62 -1.62 -9.64
N LEU A 40 -7.50 -1.14 -9.06
CA LEU A 40 -6.80 -1.81 -7.96
C LEU A 40 -7.72 -2.04 -6.76
N LYS A 41 -8.43 -0.99 -6.31
CA LYS A 41 -9.28 -1.05 -5.11
C LYS A 41 -10.44 -2.01 -5.30
N SER A 42 -11.10 -1.93 -6.46
CA SER A 42 -12.22 -2.81 -6.82
C SER A 42 -11.79 -4.26 -6.93
N ASP A 43 -10.63 -4.52 -7.52
CA ASP A 43 -10.11 -5.88 -7.61
C ASP A 43 -9.79 -6.39 -6.19
N LEU A 44 -8.84 -5.78 -5.50
CA LEU A 44 -8.32 -6.29 -4.22
C LEU A 44 -9.25 -6.12 -3.02
N GLY A 45 -10.42 -5.48 -3.19
CA GLY A 45 -11.38 -5.24 -2.12
C GLY A 45 -10.83 -4.28 -1.06
N ILE A 46 -10.10 -3.26 -1.50
CA ILE A 46 -9.45 -2.27 -0.61
C ILE A 46 -10.51 -1.29 -0.10
N ASP A 47 -10.57 -1.13 1.22
CA ASP A 47 -11.38 -0.11 1.84
C ASP A 47 -10.86 1.31 1.54
N ARG A 48 -11.78 2.23 1.24
CA ARG A 48 -11.45 3.60 0.82
C ARG A 48 -10.95 4.45 1.98
N GLU A 49 -11.37 4.17 3.20
CA GLU A 49 -10.97 4.95 4.39
C GLU A 49 -9.52 4.64 4.77
N GLU A 50 -9.16 3.36 4.88
CA GLU A 50 -7.78 2.93 5.20
C GLU A 50 -6.78 3.40 4.12
N PHE A 51 -7.16 3.33 2.84
CA PHE A 51 -6.34 3.85 1.75
C PHE A 51 -6.12 5.37 1.86
N ARG A 52 -7.20 6.12 2.15
CA ARG A 52 -7.15 7.58 2.23
C ARG A 52 -6.29 8.05 3.39
N ALA A 53 -6.33 7.37 4.54
CA ALA A 53 -5.50 7.70 5.69
C ALA A 53 -4.00 7.65 5.35
N ILE A 54 -3.58 6.61 4.62
CA ILE A 54 -2.19 6.46 4.17
C ILE A 54 -1.84 7.49 3.09
N GLU A 55 -2.75 7.75 2.15
CA GLU A 55 -2.52 8.69 1.05
C GLU A 55 -2.28 10.13 1.55
N VAL A 56 -3.11 10.62 2.46
CA VAL A 56 -2.98 11.98 3.02
C VAL A 56 -1.62 12.16 3.68
N GLU A 57 -1.22 11.22 4.53
CA GLU A 57 0.06 11.27 5.25
C GLU A 57 1.26 11.13 4.30
N ALA A 58 1.16 10.25 3.29
CA ALA A 58 2.21 10.09 2.29
C ALA A 58 2.39 11.35 1.43
N ILE A 59 1.29 12.04 1.09
CA ILE A 59 1.32 13.30 0.33
C ILE A 59 1.89 14.43 1.18
N ALA A 60 1.41 14.62 2.41
CA ALA A 60 1.94 15.62 3.34
C ALA A 60 3.46 15.48 3.50
N ARG A 61 3.94 14.24 3.68
CA ARG A 61 5.37 13.96 3.77
C ARG A 61 6.15 14.32 2.50
N ARG A 62 5.59 14.04 1.30
CA ARG A 62 6.20 14.42 0.00
C ARG A 62 6.32 15.93 -0.17
N HIS A 63 5.43 16.71 0.45
CA HIS A 63 5.49 18.17 0.42
C HIS A 63 6.38 18.77 1.52
N GLY A 64 7.06 17.93 2.30
CA GLY A 64 7.93 18.38 3.39
C GLY A 64 7.18 18.80 4.65
N GLU A 65 5.89 18.50 4.73
CA GLU A 65 5.08 18.75 5.92
C GLU A 65 5.41 17.72 7.01
N ARG A 66 5.21 18.10 8.27
CA ARG A 66 5.33 17.19 9.40
C ARG A 66 4.08 16.31 9.48
N ALA A 67 4.22 15.08 9.00
CA ALA A 67 3.30 13.98 9.28
C ALA A 67 3.27 13.71 10.80
N VAL A 68 2.10 13.76 11.44
CA VAL A 68 1.94 13.61 12.90
C VAL A 68 1.41 12.21 13.23
N SER A 69 1.86 11.21 12.48
CA SER A 69 1.46 9.82 12.75
C SER A 69 1.94 9.33 14.11
N THR A 70 1.09 8.59 14.80
CA THR A 70 1.40 7.83 16.01
C THR A 70 2.09 6.51 15.68
N HIS A 71 2.70 5.88 16.67
CA HIS A 71 3.32 4.57 16.48
C HIS A 71 2.29 3.50 16.10
N GLU A 72 1.11 3.57 16.70
CA GLU A 72 -0.01 2.67 16.47
C GLU A 72 -0.53 2.77 15.03
N GLU A 73 -0.69 4.00 14.51
CA GLU A 73 -1.08 4.22 13.12
C GLU A 73 -0.08 3.64 12.15
N ARG A 74 1.23 3.84 12.39
CA ARG A 74 2.29 3.27 11.56
C ARG A 74 2.26 1.74 11.53
N ILE A 75 2.05 1.11 12.69
CA ILE A 75 1.88 -0.35 12.77
C ILE A 75 0.64 -0.78 11.98
N SER A 76 -0.47 -0.06 12.14
CA SER A 76 -1.72 -0.35 11.44
C SER A 76 -1.54 -0.30 9.92
N TRP A 77 -0.97 0.80 9.40
CA TRP A 77 -0.71 0.97 7.97
C TRP A 77 0.25 -0.07 7.41
N ALA A 78 1.32 -0.42 8.15
CA ALA A 78 2.27 -1.44 7.73
C ALA A 78 1.61 -2.82 7.64
N LYS A 79 0.80 -3.20 8.64
CA LYS A 79 0.06 -4.48 8.66
C LYS A 79 -0.98 -4.52 7.53
N TRP A 80 -1.71 -3.43 7.36
CA TRP A 80 -2.73 -3.32 6.31
C TRP A 80 -2.12 -3.41 4.91
N THR A 81 -1.07 -2.63 4.65
CA THR A 81 -0.36 -2.65 3.35
C THR A 81 0.18 -4.04 3.06
N ARG A 82 0.74 -4.71 4.07
CA ARG A 82 1.18 -6.10 3.95
C ARG A 82 0.03 -7.03 3.54
N LYS A 83 -1.14 -6.92 4.18
CA LYS A 83 -2.34 -7.69 3.82
C LYS A 83 -2.75 -7.45 2.36
N VAL A 84 -2.73 -6.20 1.88
CA VAL A 84 -3.03 -5.87 0.48
C VAL A 84 -2.03 -6.53 -0.48
N VAL A 85 -0.73 -6.46 -0.18
CA VAL A 85 0.33 -7.11 -0.96
C VAL A 85 0.16 -8.63 -0.98
N GLU A 86 -0.14 -9.23 0.16
CA GLU A 86 -0.40 -10.68 0.28
C GLU A 86 -1.63 -11.09 -0.55
N THR A 87 -2.72 -10.32 -0.50
CA THR A 87 -3.91 -10.53 -1.34
C THR A 87 -3.56 -10.45 -2.82
N TYR A 88 -2.78 -9.45 -3.24
CA TYR A 88 -2.33 -9.31 -4.62
C TYR A 88 -1.52 -10.53 -5.08
N ILE A 89 -0.53 -10.95 -4.30
CA ILE A 89 0.31 -12.12 -4.62
C ILE A 89 -0.53 -13.40 -4.68
N ALA A 90 -1.47 -13.59 -3.76
CA ALA A 90 -2.35 -14.75 -3.73
C ALA A 90 -3.25 -14.81 -4.98
N ARG A 91 -3.69 -13.66 -5.49
CA ARG A 91 -4.53 -13.57 -6.69
C ARG A 91 -3.73 -13.68 -7.99
N TYR A 92 -2.52 -13.15 -8.02
CA TYR A 92 -1.63 -13.18 -9.19
C TYR A 92 -0.34 -13.94 -8.89
N PRO A 93 -0.42 -15.26 -8.63
CA PRO A 93 0.76 -16.06 -8.34
C PRO A 93 1.67 -16.07 -9.57
N SER A 94 2.92 -15.67 -9.40
CA SER A 94 3.95 -15.96 -10.40
C SER A 94 4.17 -17.48 -10.46
N LYS A 95 4.47 -18.03 -11.64
CA LYS A 95 4.81 -19.46 -11.78
C LYS A 95 5.92 -19.81 -10.78
N GLY A 96 5.57 -20.53 -9.72
CA GLY A 96 6.50 -21.03 -8.70
C GLY A 96 6.50 -20.31 -7.34
N TYR A 97 5.71 -19.25 -7.12
CA TYR A 97 5.63 -18.60 -5.81
C TYR A 97 4.31 -18.92 -5.09
N VAL A 98 4.38 -19.71 -4.02
CA VAL A 98 3.26 -20.02 -3.11
C VAL A 98 3.54 -19.32 -1.79
N LEU A 99 2.63 -18.44 -1.35
CA LEU A 99 2.74 -17.82 -0.03
C LEU A 99 2.67 -18.90 1.06
N PRO A 100 3.60 -18.90 2.04
CA PRO A 100 3.43 -19.75 3.22
C PRO A 100 2.15 -19.33 3.95
N ARG A 101 1.31 -20.31 4.29
CA ARG A 101 0.13 -20.06 5.12
C ARG A 101 0.59 -19.46 6.45
N ALA A 102 0.07 -18.29 6.81
CA ALA A 102 0.30 -17.71 8.12
C ALA A 102 -0.19 -18.70 9.19
N SER A 103 0.70 -19.13 10.08
CA SER A 103 0.33 -19.91 11.25
C SER A 103 -0.53 -19.05 12.16
N THR A 104 -1.74 -19.53 12.41
CA THR A 104 -2.72 -18.98 13.35
C THR A 104 -2.17 -18.93 14.77
#